data_AF-A0A3S4BK67-F1
#
_entry.id   AF-A0A3S4BK67-F1
#
_cell.length_a   1.000
_cell.length_b   1.000
_cell.length_c   1.000
_cell.angle_alpha   90.00
_cell.angle_beta   90.00
_cell.angle_gamma   90.00
#
_symmetry.space_group_name_H-M   'P 1'
#
loop_
_entity.id
_entity.type
_entity.pdbx_description
1 polymer ?
#
loop_
_entity_poly.entity_id
_entity_poly.type
_entity_poly.pdbx_seq_one_letter_code
_entity_poly.pdbx_strand_id
1 'polypeptide(L)'
;MPTNPTDNMTIDEFESAAATAKDILQRRVEQIEAARATQPQRLTEARAKASVECTATLEEEPWTDAWTACPVTDGDGSLSGMMALPSIDGKELWGCRLAYDILDAGTDRARVEHVLDRYFTAIGGTPDHMFLVFSAALCTVAENIVPVLLDSIENQGGNYDARVHLAEAAANAWAVRIDDARKRFDAEHATNDDPDEHQPESDAQ
;
A
#
# COMPACT_ATOMS: atom_id res chain seq x y z
N MET A 1 -34.10 -36.39 -36.62
CA MET A 1 -33.64 -34.99 -36.51
C MET A 1 -34.54 -34.29 -35.49
N PRO A 2 -34.06 -33.90 -34.30
CA PRO A 2 -34.78 -32.98 -33.44
C PRO A 2 -34.43 -31.55 -33.85
N THR A 3 -35.45 -30.76 -34.14
CA THR A 3 -35.36 -29.32 -34.43
C THR A 3 -34.95 -28.57 -33.17
N ASN A 4 -33.90 -27.76 -33.28
CA ASN A 4 -33.53 -26.74 -32.29
C ASN A 4 -34.74 -25.84 -32.02
N PRO A 5 -35.19 -25.66 -30.76
CA PRO A 5 -36.04 -24.54 -30.43
C PRO A 5 -35.16 -23.31 -30.39
N THR A 6 -35.19 -22.51 -31.46
CA THR A 6 -34.85 -21.09 -31.36
C THR A 6 -35.86 -20.47 -30.42
N ASP A 7 -35.41 -20.24 -29.18
CA ASP A 7 -36.09 -19.50 -28.14
C ASP A 7 -36.17 -18.02 -28.57
N ASN A 8 -37.12 -17.73 -29.47
CA ASN A 8 -37.38 -16.38 -29.94
C ASN A 8 -38.26 -15.69 -28.91
N MET A 9 -37.60 -15.01 -27.97
CA MET A 9 -38.22 -14.03 -27.06
C MET A 9 -39.17 -13.12 -27.85
N THR A 10 -40.40 -12.99 -27.36
CA THR A 10 -41.40 -12.11 -27.95
C THR A 10 -41.07 -10.63 -27.68
N ILE A 11 -41.62 -9.73 -28.49
CA ILE A 11 -41.41 -8.27 -28.32
C ILE A 11 -41.89 -7.81 -26.93
N ASP A 12 -43.02 -8.36 -26.45
CA ASP A 12 -43.57 -8.05 -25.12
C ASP A 12 -42.64 -8.52 -23.97
N GLU A 13 -41.99 -9.69 -24.12
CA GLU A 13 -40.98 -10.18 -23.16
C GLU A 13 -39.73 -9.31 -23.16
N PHE A 14 -39.31 -8.81 -24.33
CA PHE A 14 -38.19 -7.88 -24.44
C PHE A 14 -38.49 -6.53 -23.77
N GLU A 15 -39.68 -5.96 -24.00
CA GLU A 15 -40.10 -4.70 -23.38
C GLU A 15 -40.22 -4.83 -21.85
N SER A 16 -40.76 -5.95 -21.36
CA SER A 16 -40.84 -6.27 -19.93
C SER A 16 -39.45 -6.43 -19.29
N ALA A 17 -38.53 -7.13 -19.97
CA ALA A 17 -37.15 -7.29 -19.51
C ALA A 17 -36.41 -5.95 -19.49
N ALA A 18 -36.60 -5.11 -20.51
CA ALA A 18 -35.99 -3.78 -20.58
C ALA A 18 -36.52 -2.84 -19.47
N ALA A 19 -37.81 -2.87 -19.19
CA ALA A 19 -38.41 -2.11 -18.08
C ALA A 19 -37.85 -2.58 -16.72
N THR A 20 -37.75 -3.90 -16.51
CA THR A 20 -37.18 -4.47 -15.28
C THR A 20 -35.70 -4.10 -15.11
N ALA A 21 -34.91 -4.17 -16.19
CA ALA A 21 -33.50 -3.79 -16.17
C ALA A 21 -33.34 -2.30 -15.85
N LYS A 22 -34.17 -1.43 -16.45
CA LYS A 22 -34.19 0.01 -16.16
C LYS A 22 -34.46 0.29 -14.69
N ASP A 23 -35.48 -0.36 -14.13
CA ASP A 23 -35.83 -0.23 -12.71
C ASP A 23 -34.68 -0.66 -11.78
N ILE A 24 -34.02 -1.78 -12.09
CA ILE A 24 -32.88 -2.27 -11.31
C ILE A 24 -31.73 -1.25 -11.35
N LEU A 25 -31.38 -0.76 -12.54
CA LEU A 25 -30.30 0.22 -12.70
C LEU A 25 -30.62 1.52 -11.98
N GLN A 26 -31.87 2.00 -12.08
CA GLN A 26 -32.29 3.22 -11.41
C GLN A 26 -32.17 3.09 -9.88
N ARG A 27 -32.65 1.99 -9.30
CA ARG A 27 -32.49 1.72 -7.86
C ARG A 27 -31.02 1.64 -7.45
N ARG A 28 -30.15 1.06 -8.28
CA ARG A 28 -28.71 0.98 -8.00
C ARG A 28 -28.06 2.36 -8.00
N VAL A 29 -28.41 3.22 -8.95
CA VAL A 29 -27.93 4.61 -9.00
C VAL A 29 -28.38 5.37 -7.76
N GLU A 30 -29.66 5.29 -7.41
CA GLU A 30 -30.20 5.95 -6.20
C GLU A 30 -29.49 5.49 -4.92
N GLN A 31 -29.20 4.19 -4.79
CA GLN A 31 -28.43 3.64 -3.67
C GLN A 31 -27.00 4.20 -3.61
N ILE A 32 -26.32 4.27 -4.75
CA ILE A 32 -24.95 4.81 -4.84
C ILE A 32 -24.94 6.29 -4.46
N GLU A 33 -25.90 7.07 -4.97
CA GLU A 33 -26.01 8.49 -4.68
C GLU A 33 -26.30 8.76 -3.20
N ALA A 34 -27.23 8.00 -2.58
CA ALA A 34 -27.50 8.09 -1.15
C ALA A 34 -26.28 7.71 -0.30
N ALA A 35 -25.56 6.65 -0.68
CA ALA A 35 -24.33 6.23 0.01
C ALA A 35 -23.23 7.28 -0.11
N ARG A 36 -23.08 7.90 -1.29
CA ARG A 36 -22.12 8.98 -1.55
C ARG A 36 -22.45 10.24 -0.75
N ALA A 37 -23.72 10.62 -0.69
CA ALA A 37 -24.16 11.81 0.05
C ALA A 37 -23.91 11.68 1.56
N THR A 38 -24.07 10.48 2.12
CA THR A 38 -23.89 10.21 3.56
C THR A 38 -22.47 9.77 3.93
N GLN A 39 -21.60 9.43 2.96
CA GLN A 39 -20.24 8.95 3.22
C GLN A 39 -19.40 9.94 4.06
N PRO A 40 -19.36 11.26 3.78
CA PRO A 40 -18.51 12.18 4.53
C PRO A 40 -18.82 12.18 6.03
N GLN A 41 -20.10 12.22 6.39
CA GLN A 41 -20.54 12.19 7.79
C GLN A 41 -20.11 10.90 8.49
N ARG A 42 -20.42 9.73 7.88
CA ARG A 42 -20.04 8.43 8.43
C ARG A 42 -18.53 8.29 8.60
N LEU A 43 -17.75 8.84 7.66
CA LEU A 43 -16.30 8.84 7.72
C LEU A 43 -15.78 9.72 8.87
N THR A 44 -16.36 10.90 9.05
CA THR A 44 -16.03 11.78 10.20
C THR A 44 -16.33 11.10 11.54
N GLU A 45 -17.50 10.47 11.67
CA GLU A 45 -17.89 9.75 12.89
C GLU A 45 -16.95 8.56 13.17
N ALA A 46 -16.62 7.77 12.14
CA ALA A 46 -15.70 6.65 12.28
C ALA A 46 -14.29 7.10 12.69
N ARG A 47 -13.79 8.19 12.12
CA ARG A 47 -12.48 8.76 12.47
C ARG A 47 -12.45 9.33 13.88
N ALA A 48 -13.52 10.00 14.31
CA ALA A 48 -13.65 10.48 15.68
C ALA A 48 -13.61 9.31 16.67
N LYS A 49 -14.34 8.23 16.39
CA LYS A 49 -14.29 7.00 17.19
C LYS A 49 -12.87 6.40 17.21
N ALA A 50 -12.24 6.22 16.05
CA ALA A 50 -10.90 5.66 15.95
C ALA A 50 -9.88 6.48 16.76
N SER A 51 -10.00 7.82 16.75
CA SER A 51 -9.14 8.69 17.56
C SER A 51 -9.29 8.44 19.06
N VAL A 52 -10.53 8.24 19.55
CA VAL A 52 -10.79 7.95 20.97
C VAL A 52 -10.19 6.59 21.36
N GLU A 53 -10.45 5.55 20.56
CA GLU A 53 -9.93 4.21 20.82
C GLU A 53 -8.39 4.19 20.77
N CYS A 54 -7.78 4.92 19.84
CA CYS A 54 -6.33 5.06 19.74
C CYS A 54 -5.74 5.69 21.01
N THR A 55 -6.31 6.79 21.50
CA THR A 55 -5.87 7.42 22.75
C THR A 55 -5.98 6.47 23.92
N ALA A 56 -7.13 5.81 24.11
CA ALA A 56 -7.33 4.85 25.19
C ALA A 56 -6.32 3.70 25.12
N THR A 57 -6.08 3.15 23.92
CA THR A 57 -5.15 2.04 23.71
C THR A 57 -3.71 2.43 24.03
N LEU A 58 -3.26 3.64 23.67
CA LEU A 58 -1.90 4.10 23.97
C LEU A 58 -1.68 4.28 25.48
N GLU A 59 -2.73 4.57 26.25
CA GLU A 59 -2.69 4.69 27.70
C GLU A 59 -2.73 3.32 28.39
N GLU A 60 -3.59 2.41 27.91
CA GLU A 60 -3.81 1.09 28.53
C GLU A 60 -2.79 0.03 28.12
N GLU A 61 -2.24 0.11 26.91
CA GLU A 61 -1.25 -0.83 26.36
C GLU A 61 -0.02 -0.08 25.81
N PRO A 62 0.78 0.55 26.69
CA PRO A 62 1.95 1.30 26.27
C PRO A 62 2.99 0.38 25.62
N TRP A 63 3.79 0.93 24.69
CA TRP A 63 4.83 0.15 24.00
C TRP A 63 5.82 -0.51 24.97
N THR A 64 6.05 0.09 26.14
CA THR A 64 6.94 -0.45 27.17
C THR A 64 6.56 -1.84 27.66
N ASP A 65 5.29 -2.22 27.52
CA ASP A 65 4.80 -3.53 27.94
C ASP A 65 5.04 -4.60 26.85
N ALA A 66 5.42 -4.17 25.65
CA ALA A 66 5.60 -4.98 24.46
C ALA A 66 7.06 -5.30 24.12
N TRP A 67 8.03 -4.93 24.97
CA TRP A 67 9.44 -5.27 24.76
C TRP A 67 10.15 -5.65 26.07
N THR A 68 11.27 -6.35 25.95
CA THR A 68 12.09 -6.77 27.10
C THR A 68 13.55 -6.38 26.90
N ALA A 69 14.23 -6.01 27.98
CA ALA A 69 15.67 -5.75 27.96
C ALA A 69 16.46 -7.06 28.08
N CYS A 70 17.28 -7.34 27.09
CA CYS A 70 18.18 -8.49 27.05
C CYS A 70 19.63 -8.04 27.26
N PRO A 71 20.40 -8.68 28.15
CA PRO A 71 21.82 -8.40 28.27
C PRO A 71 22.56 -8.82 27.00
N VAL A 72 23.49 -7.99 26.56
CA VAL A 72 24.41 -8.26 25.46
C VAL A 72 25.77 -8.54 26.07
N THR A 73 26.33 -9.71 25.77
CA THR A 73 27.68 -10.07 26.18
C THR A 73 28.66 -9.87 25.04
N ASP A 74 29.90 -9.51 25.35
CA ASP A 74 31.00 -9.52 24.40
C ASP A 74 31.48 -10.96 24.11
N GLY A 75 32.56 -11.08 23.33
CA GLY A 75 33.14 -12.36 22.97
C GLY A 75 33.81 -13.13 24.12
N ASP A 76 34.04 -12.49 25.27
CA ASP A 76 34.59 -13.14 26.46
C ASP A 76 33.53 -13.51 27.50
N GLY A 77 32.27 -13.15 27.23
CA GLY A 77 31.12 -13.43 28.09
C GLY A 77 30.85 -12.34 29.11
N SER A 78 31.62 -11.24 29.13
CA SER A 78 31.36 -10.09 29.98
C SER A 78 30.17 -9.28 29.45
N LEU A 79 29.42 -8.67 30.38
CA LEU A 79 28.30 -7.80 30.02
C LEU A 79 28.82 -6.55 29.29
N SER A 80 28.48 -6.44 28.02
CA SER A 80 28.85 -5.33 27.13
C SER A 80 27.74 -4.28 27.03
N GLY A 81 26.48 -4.66 27.25
CA GLY A 81 25.37 -3.72 27.27
C GLY A 81 24.00 -4.37 27.48
N MET A 82 22.94 -3.59 27.23
CA MET A 82 21.55 -4.04 27.22
C MET A 82 20.93 -3.69 25.86
N MET A 83 20.21 -4.64 25.27
CA MET A 83 19.43 -4.46 24.05
C MET A 83 17.95 -4.56 24.37
N ALA A 84 17.15 -3.62 23.86
CA ALA A 84 15.69 -3.73 23.91
C ALA A 84 15.20 -4.60 22.75
N LEU A 85 14.37 -5.60 23.03
CA LEU A 85 13.83 -6.49 22.01
C LEU A 85 12.30 -6.58 22.12
N PRO A 86 11.56 -6.13 21.09
CA PRO A 86 10.11 -6.27 21.07
C PRO A 86 9.67 -7.74 21.03
N SER A 87 8.56 -8.04 21.69
CA SER A 87 7.89 -9.32 21.52
C SER A 87 7.30 -9.43 20.10
N ILE A 88 7.11 -10.66 19.63
CA ILE A 88 6.51 -10.91 18.30
C ILE A 88 5.10 -10.32 18.25
N ASP A 89 4.26 -10.66 19.24
CA ASP A 89 2.89 -10.17 19.33
C ASP A 89 2.84 -8.64 19.45
N GLY A 90 3.79 -8.05 20.18
CA GLY A 90 3.90 -6.61 20.36
C GLY A 90 4.13 -5.87 19.04
N LYS A 91 5.14 -6.28 18.27
CA LYS A 91 5.41 -5.65 16.97
C LYS A 91 4.26 -5.89 15.96
N GLU A 92 3.61 -7.05 15.99
CA GLU A 92 2.54 -7.40 15.06
C GLU A 92 1.26 -6.63 15.35
N LEU A 93 0.88 -6.52 16.62
CA LEU A 93 -0.26 -5.73 17.06
C LEU A 93 -0.11 -4.26 16.69
N TRP A 94 1.04 -3.67 17.03
CA TRP A 94 1.34 -2.27 16.71
C TRP A 94 1.48 -2.04 15.20
N GLY A 95 2.06 -2.99 14.47
CA GLY A 95 2.14 -2.93 13.00
C GLY A 95 0.77 -2.96 12.35
N CYS A 96 -0.14 -3.81 12.83
CA CYS A 96 -1.51 -3.89 12.35
C CYS A 96 -2.27 -2.56 12.57
N ARG A 97 -2.15 -1.97 13.77
CA ARG A 97 -2.73 -0.64 14.08
C ARG A 97 -2.18 0.44 13.15
N LEU A 98 -0.86 0.47 12.95
CA LEU A 98 -0.19 1.42 12.07
C LEU A 98 -0.66 1.29 10.61
N ALA A 99 -0.83 0.06 10.12
CA ALA A 99 -1.31 -0.20 8.76
C ALA A 99 -2.67 0.49 8.51
N TYR A 100 -3.63 0.33 9.43
CA TYR A 100 -4.94 0.96 9.29
C TYR A 100 -4.88 2.49 9.40
N ASP A 101 -4.10 3.02 10.34
CA ASP A 101 -3.95 4.48 10.51
C ASP A 101 -3.34 5.15 9.26
N ILE A 102 -2.32 4.53 8.66
CA ILE A 102 -1.69 5.04 7.43
C ILE A 102 -2.67 4.95 6.25
N LEU A 103 -3.42 3.84 6.12
CA LEU A 103 -4.38 3.68 5.03
C LEU A 103 -5.55 4.67 5.14
N ASP A 104 -6.05 4.98 6.34
CA ASP A 104 -7.09 6.01 6.52
C ASP A 104 -6.55 7.44 6.30
N ALA A 105 -5.27 7.69 6.60
CA ALA A 105 -4.63 8.94 6.22
C ALA A 105 -4.59 9.10 4.69
N GLY A 106 -4.40 8.00 3.96
CA GLY A 106 -4.52 7.94 2.51
C GLY A 106 -3.50 8.84 1.80
N THR A 107 -3.99 9.77 0.98
CA THR A 107 -3.13 10.72 0.24
C THR A 107 -2.83 12.01 1.01
N ASP A 108 -3.38 12.18 2.22
CA ASP A 108 -3.13 13.36 3.06
C ASP A 108 -1.76 13.23 3.76
N ARG A 109 -0.75 13.87 3.18
CA ARG A 109 0.63 13.84 3.67
C ARG A 109 0.77 14.31 5.10
N ALA A 110 0.06 15.37 5.51
CA ALA A 110 0.14 15.91 6.86
C ALA A 110 -0.43 14.92 7.88
N ARG A 111 -1.53 14.23 7.53
CA ARG A 111 -2.09 13.17 8.38
C ARG A 111 -1.15 11.97 8.47
N VAL A 112 -0.54 11.56 7.36
CA VAL A 112 0.48 10.50 7.38
C VAL A 112 1.63 10.88 8.32
N GLU A 113 2.18 12.08 8.19
CA GLU A 113 3.26 12.55 9.06
C GLU A 113 2.86 12.57 10.54
N HIS A 114 1.64 13.02 10.84
CA HIS A 114 1.12 13.00 12.20
C HIS A 114 0.98 11.59 12.78
N VAL A 115 0.51 10.62 11.98
CA VAL A 115 0.48 9.20 12.37
C VAL A 115 1.89 8.70 12.65
N LEU A 116 2.84 8.93 11.73
CA LEU A 116 4.22 8.47 11.90
C LEU A 116 4.89 9.06 13.15
N ASP A 117 4.71 10.36 13.39
CA ASP A 117 5.24 11.06 14.56
C ASP A 117 4.66 10.52 15.87
N ARG A 118 3.35 10.24 15.90
CA ARG A 118 2.68 9.63 17.06
C ARG A 118 3.27 8.27 17.40
N TYR A 119 3.43 7.38 16.42
CA TYR A 119 3.99 6.06 16.67
C TYR A 119 5.46 6.14 17.06
N PHE A 120 6.26 6.98 16.38
CA PHE A 120 7.67 7.18 16.71
C PHE A 120 7.84 7.71 18.14
N THR A 121 7.00 8.65 18.56
CA THR A 121 6.97 9.17 19.94
C THR A 121 6.57 8.09 20.94
N ALA A 122 5.52 7.32 20.64
CA ALA A 122 5.01 6.26 21.53
C ALA A 122 6.02 5.15 21.81
N ILE A 123 6.89 4.84 20.84
CA ILE A 123 7.97 3.84 21.00
C ILE A 123 9.26 4.42 21.59
N GLY A 124 9.23 5.66 22.09
CA GLY A 124 10.39 6.33 22.68
C GLY A 124 11.44 6.79 21.68
N GLY A 125 11.05 7.03 20.41
CA GLY A 125 11.95 7.54 19.37
C GLY A 125 13.03 6.55 18.94
N THR A 126 12.80 5.25 19.10
CA THR A 126 13.78 4.20 18.75
C THR A 126 13.58 3.75 17.29
N PRO A 127 14.49 4.08 16.35
CA PRO A 127 14.29 3.74 14.94
C PRO A 127 14.22 2.23 14.66
N ASP A 128 14.98 1.42 15.40
CA ASP A 128 15.03 -0.03 15.22
C ASP A 128 13.68 -0.68 15.55
N HIS A 129 13.03 -0.23 16.62
CA HIS A 129 11.68 -0.66 16.97
C HIS A 129 10.68 -0.21 15.91
N MET A 130 10.81 1.04 15.43
CA MET A 130 9.93 1.56 14.38
C MET A 130 10.03 0.72 13.10
N PHE A 131 11.24 0.28 12.74
CA PHE A 131 11.46 -0.59 11.59
C PHE A 131 10.71 -1.93 11.72
N LEU A 132 10.71 -2.53 12.91
CA LEU A 132 9.99 -3.78 13.18
C LEU A 132 8.47 -3.58 13.08
N VAL A 133 7.94 -2.49 13.63
CA VAL A 133 6.52 -2.12 13.53
C VAL A 133 6.14 -1.84 12.07
N PHE A 134 6.95 -1.11 11.31
CA PHE A 134 6.73 -0.89 9.87
C PHE A 134 6.73 -2.18 9.07
N SER A 135 7.65 -3.09 9.36
CA SER A 135 7.72 -4.38 8.67
C SER A 135 6.45 -5.18 8.90
N ALA A 136 5.97 -5.24 10.15
CA ALA A 136 4.70 -5.89 10.47
C ALA A 136 3.48 -5.19 9.83
N ALA A 137 3.50 -3.85 9.75
CA ALA A 137 2.45 -3.09 9.05
C ALA A 137 2.41 -3.42 7.56
N LEU A 138 3.56 -3.49 6.89
CA LEU A 138 3.65 -3.86 5.48
C LEU A 138 3.15 -5.28 5.21
N CYS A 139 3.53 -6.24 6.06
CA CYS A 139 2.99 -7.60 5.99
C CYS A 139 1.46 -7.59 6.17
N THR A 140 0.95 -6.85 7.14
CA THR A 140 -0.51 -6.71 7.35
C THR A 140 -1.21 -6.17 6.10
N VAL A 141 -0.67 -5.11 5.49
CA VAL A 141 -1.22 -4.54 4.26
C VAL A 141 -1.22 -5.57 3.13
N ALA A 142 -0.09 -6.24 2.89
CA ALA A 142 0.08 -7.15 1.77
C ALA A 142 -0.73 -8.45 1.90
N GLU A 143 -0.84 -9.00 3.10
CA GLU A 143 -1.44 -10.32 3.33
C GLU A 143 -2.93 -10.24 3.67
N ASN A 144 -3.36 -9.18 4.36
CA ASN A 144 -4.71 -9.13 4.93
C ASN A 144 -5.59 -8.05 4.29
N ILE A 145 -5.02 -6.90 3.91
CA ILE A 145 -5.83 -5.75 3.47
C ILE A 145 -5.95 -5.70 1.95
N VAL A 146 -4.82 -5.66 1.24
CA VAL A 146 -4.79 -5.54 -0.22
C VAL A 146 -5.55 -6.66 -0.94
N PRO A 147 -5.41 -7.95 -0.56
CA PRO A 147 -6.14 -9.03 -1.22
C PRO A 147 -7.67 -8.84 -1.14
N VAL A 148 -8.18 -8.47 0.03
CA VAL A 148 -9.62 -8.24 0.26
C VAL A 148 -10.12 -7.05 -0.56
N LEU A 149 -9.34 -5.97 -0.63
CA LEU A 149 -9.70 -4.80 -1.45
C LEU A 149 -9.71 -5.12 -2.94
N LEU A 150 -8.70 -5.85 -3.43
CA LEU A 150 -8.64 -6.30 -4.84
C LEU A 150 -9.83 -7.21 -5.17
N ASP A 151 -10.16 -8.16 -4.30
CA ASP A 151 -11.34 -9.01 -4.48
C ASP A 151 -12.64 -8.20 -4.54
N SER A 152 -12.77 -7.16 -3.72
CA SER A 152 -13.93 -6.27 -3.77
C SER A 152 -13.97 -5.48 -5.08
N ILE A 153 -12.84 -4.97 -5.56
CA ILE A 153 -12.75 -4.20 -6.81
C ILE A 153 -13.08 -5.07 -8.02
N GLU A 154 -12.60 -6.32 -8.05
CA GLU A 154 -12.85 -7.24 -9.15
C GLU A 154 -14.29 -7.73 -9.16
N ASN A 155 -14.77 -8.27 -8.03
CA ASN A 155 -16.07 -8.92 -7.99
C ASN A 155 -17.24 -7.93 -7.90
N GLN A 156 -17.08 -6.81 -7.19
CA GLN A 156 -18.15 -5.82 -7.01
C GLN A 156 -17.99 -4.62 -7.94
N GLY A 157 -16.75 -4.22 -8.23
CA GLY A 157 -16.45 -3.13 -9.17
C GLY A 157 -16.35 -3.57 -10.62
N GLY A 158 -16.22 -4.88 -10.89
CA GLY A 158 -16.12 -5.43 -12.24
C GLY A 158 -14.78 -5.18 -12.93
N ASN A 159 -13.76 -4.73 -12.20
CA ASN A 159 -12.44 -4.39 -12.75
C ASN A 159 -11.44 -5.54 -12.54
N TYR A 160 -11.47 -6.52 -13.42
CA TYR A 160 -10.57 -7.69 -13.39
C TYR A 160 -9.12 -7.41 -13.80
N ASP A 161 -8.83 -6.20 -14.29
CA ASP A 161 -7.47 -5.77 -14.62
C ASP A 161 -6.74 -5.16 -13.41
N ALA A 162 -7.39 -5.01 -12.25
CA ALA A 162 -6.81 -4.39 -11.07
C ALA A 162 -5.48 -5.05 -10.64
N ARG A 163 -5.43 -6.39 -10.62
CA ARG A 163 -4.21 -7.16 -10.33
C ARG A 163 -3.15 -7.06 -11.43
N VAL A 164 -3.58 -6.96 -12.70
CA VAL A 164 -2.68 -6.76 -13.84
C VAL A 164 -1.96 -5.42 -13.70
N HIS A 165 -2.70 -4.33 -13.45
CA HIS A 165 -2.11 -3.02 -13.23
C HIS A 165 -1.13 -2.98 -12.06
N LEU A 166 -1.37 -3.75 -10.99
CA LEU A 166 -0.43 -3.85 -9.88
C LEU A 166 0.89 -4.53 -10.31
N ALA A 167 0.82 -5.59 -11.11
CA ALA A 167 2.00 -6.26 -11.65
C ALA A 167 2.78 -5.37 -12.62
N GLU A 168 2.08 -4.62 -13.48
CA GLU A 168 2.70 -3.62 -14.36
C GLU A 168 3.37 -2.48 -13.58
N ALA A 169 2.72 -1.99 -12.53
CA ALA A 169 3.29 -0.99 -11.64
C ALA A 169 4.57 -1.51 -10.95
N ALA A 170 4.59 -2.77 -10.53
CA ALA A 170 5.79 -3.40 -9.99
C ALA A 170 6.92 -3.46 -11.03
N ALA A 171 6.63 -3.90 -12.26
CA ALA A 171 7.61 -3.91 -13.35
C ALA A 171 8.17 -2.51 -13.62
N ASN A 172 7.31 -1.50 -13.69
CA ASN A 172 7.69 -0.11 -13.89
C ASN A 172 8.57 0.42 -12.75
N ALA A 173 8.24 0.10 -11.49
CA ALA A 173 9.02 0.52 -10.32
C ALA A 173 10.48 0.01 -10.37
N TRP A 174 10.69 -1.23 -10.84
CA TRP A 174 12.03 -1.78 -11.04
C TRP A 174 12.75 -1.18 -12.26
N ALA A 175 12.01 -0.90 -13.34
CA ALA A 175 12.58 -0.36 -14.57
C ALA A 175 13.16 1.05 -14.39
N VAL A 176 12.49 1.93 -13.63
CA VAL A 176 12.87 3.34 -13.47
C VAL A 176 14.33 3.52 -13.04
N ARG A 177 14.81 2.75 -12.05
CA ARG A 177 16.19 2.86 -11.57
C ARG A 177 17.21 2.20 -12.49
N ILE A 178 16.83 1.12 -13.17
CA ILE A 178 17.73 0.42 -14.09
C ILE A 178 17.96 1.24 -15.33
N ASP A 179 16.94 1.92 -15.86
CA ASP A 179 17.08 2.77 -17.04
C ASP A 179 17.97 3.99 -16.74
N ASP A 180 17.85 4.59 -15.55
CA ASP A 180 18.75 5.64 -15.09
C ASP A 180 20.20 5.13 -14.93
N ALA A 181 20.38 3.93 -14.39
CA ALA A 181 21.70 3.32 -14.25
C ALA A 181 22.34 2.99 -15.60
N ARG A 182 21.56 2.45 -16.55
CA ARG A 182 22.01 2.15 -17.93
C ARG A 182 22.40 3.40 -18.69
N LYS A 183 21.58 4.47 -18.63
CA LYS A 183 21.91 5.76 -19.25
C LYS A 183 23.21 6.35 -18.72
N ARG A 184 23.47 6.24 -17.40
CA ARG A 184 24.75 6.69 -16.81
C ARG A 184 25.93 5.86 -17.30
N PHE A 185 25.77 4.53 -17.30
CA PHE A 185 26.79 3.61 -17.82
C PHE A 185 27.12 3.92 -19.28
N ASP A 186 26.11 4.06 -20.14
CA ASP A 186 26.30 4.36 -21.57
C ASP A 186 26.95 5.73 -21.78
N ALA A 187 26.59 6.75 -20.98
CA ALA A 187 27.20 8.08 -21.04
C ALA A 187 28.68 8.08 -20.61
N GLU A 188 29.05 7.30 -19.60
CA GLU A 188 30.44 7.14 -19.13
C GLU A 188 31.31 6.37 -20.15
N HIS A 189 30.71 5.46 -20.93
CA HIS A 189 31.43 4.67 -21.93
C HIS A 189 31.45 5.34 -23.31
N ALA A 190 30.48 6.21 -23.63
CA ALA A 190 30.49 7.03 -24.84
C ALA A 190 31.60 8.11 -24.82
N THR A 191 32.12 8.49 -23.65
CA THR A 191 33.23 9.45 -23.53
C THR A 191 34.62 8.82 -23.65
N ASN A 192 34.73 7.48 -23.72
CA ASN A 192 36.00 6.76 -23.82
C ASN A 192 36.31 6.26 -25.24
N ASP A 193 35.37 6.37 -26.18
CA ASP A 193 35.54 6.01 -27.59
C ASP A 193 35.69 7.26 -28.48
N ASP A 194 36.68 8.11 -28.19
CA ASP A 194 37.18 9.09 -29.17
C ASP A 194 38.44 8.50 -29.83
N PRO A 195 38.37 8.06 -31.10
CA PRO A 195 39.50 7.46 -31.79
C PRO A 195 40.45 8.54 -32.28
N ASP A 196 41.75 8.36 -32.00
CA ASP A 196 42.91 8.98 -32.66
C ASP A 196 42.57 9.94 -33.83
N GLU A 197 42.44 11.23 -33.52
CA GLU A 197 42.52 12.27 -34.54
C GLU A 197 43.95 12.29 -35.08
N HIS A 198 44.13 11.69 -36.26
CA HIS A 198 45.29 11.88 -37.12
C HIS A 198 45.63 13.38 -37.22
N GLN A 199 46.74 13.78 -36.61
CA GLN A 199 47.42 15.03 -36.96
C GLN A 199 47.94 14.91 -38.41
N PRO A 200 47.52 15.78 -39.35
CA PRO A 200 48.26 15.94 -40.58
C PRO A 200 49.52 16.76 -40.26
N GLU A 201 50.69 16.18 -40.48
CA GLU A 201 51.97 16.89 -40.49
C GLU A 201 51.87 18.08 -41.44
N SER A 202 51.91 19.29 -40.90
CA SER A 202 52.09 20.51 -41.68
C SER A 202 53.58 20.71 -41.95
N ASP A 203 53.93 20.75 -43.22
CA ASP A 203 55.25 21.02 -43.77
C ASP A 203 55.99 22.16 -43.04
N ALA A 204 57.23 21.88 -42.63
CA ALA A 204 58.22 22.88 -42.26
C ALA A 204 59.47 22.76 -43.15
N GLN A 205 59.58 23.76 -44.05
CA GLN A 205 60.78 24.30 -44.72
C GLN A 205 61.50 23.46 -45.79
#